data_AF-A0A173V054-F1
#
_entry.id   AF-A0A173V054-F1
#
_cell.length_a   1.000
_cell.length_b   1.000
_cell.length_c   1.000
_cell.angle_alpha   90.00
_cell.angle_beta   90.00
_cell.angle_gamma   90.00
#
_symmetry.space_group_name_H-M   'P 1'
#
loop_
_entity.id
_entity.type
_entity.pdbx_description
1 polymer ?
#
loop_
_entity_poly.entity_id
_entity_poly.type
_entity_poly.pdbx_seq_one_letter_code
_entity_poly.pdbx_strand_id
1 'polypeptide(L)'
;MNKSVYLYELDSVRNSKEEIQYAQERMFQEIILNGNQVILTMNQLADSRAFLAAIENENTFEPFFELCQMGVIRISQYGALRTPSQYFQGKIEEFLKKAKKTESEKSAFIYSGVPVAHDDVVMLRQLLTALRYSDPECLRELSGYNEENYSEEKIEYLIRYVKTLLALSVNAFSLNPPKKVKQKKLTEYLHEIAYPLTDQDTVEILKRVEKDLSSQDRQEYRSAWHIYLHEKEKGEKAEYAEAVLDLCYNLTTEDSIYGISKHYDPEDIESCREWFKMQIEGLLGEGYCS
;
A
#
# COMPACT_ATOMS: atom_id res chain seq x y z
N MET A 1 -7.75 20.30 -14.48
CA MET A 1 -8.71 19.21 -14.21
C MET A 1 -8.27 17.99 -15.01
N ASN A 2 -8.56 16.79 -14.53
CA ASN A 2 -8.08 15.50 -15.06
C ASN A 2 -6.59 15.24 -14.85
N LYS A 3 -6.03 15.67 -13.71
CA LYS A 3 -4.68 15.25 -13.32
C LYS A 3 -4.71 13.81 -12.82
N SER A 4 -3.62 13.08 -13.00
CA SER A 4 -3.39 11.83 -12.26
C SER A 4 -2.69 12.17 -10.95
N VAL A 5 -3.19 11.69 -9.82
CA VAL A 5 -2.67 12.00 -8.48
C VAL A 5 -2.41 10.72 -7.69
N TYR A 6 -1.41 10.75 -6.83
CA TYR A 6 -1.15 9.71 -5.82
C TYR A 6 -1.53 10.27 -4.45
N LEU A 7 -2.15 9.46 -3.60
CA LEU A 7 -2.64 9.88 -2.28
C LEU A 7 -1.84 9.22 -1.18
N TYR A 8 -1.22 10.02 -0.32
CA TYR A 8 -0.48 9.55 0.86
C TYR A 8 -1.41 9.07 1.97
N GLU A 9 -2.65 9.56 1.98
CA GLU A 9 -3.70 9.16 2.91
C GLU A 9 -4.10 7.68 2.71
N LEU A 10 -3.84 7.12 1.54
CA LEU A 10 -4.09 5.70 1.23
C LEU A 10 -2.91 4.79 1.62
N ASP A 11 -1.88 5.30 2.30
CA ASP A 11 -0.78 4.50 2.81
C ASP A 11 -1.24 3.45 3.85
N SER A 12 -0.60 2.29 3.88
CA SER A 12 -0.97 1.17 4.76
C SER A 12 -0.85 1.45 6.25
N VAL A 13 -0.02 2.42 6.67
CA VAL A 13 0.09 2.79 8.10
C VAL A 13 -1.08 3.63 8.59
N ARG A 14 -1.87 4.21 7.67
CA ARG A 14 -3.09 4.97 8.00
C ARG A 14 -4.25 4.00 8.24
N ASN A 15 -4.39 3.54 9.47
CA ASN A 15 -5.23 2.39 9.81
C ASN A 15 -6.27 2.65 10.92
N SER A 16 -6.26 3.83 11.55
CA SER A 16 -7.35 4.25 12.44
C SER A 16 -8.66 4.48 11.68
N LYS A 17 -9.80 4.46 12.38
CA LYS A 17 -11.11 4.68 11.74
C LYS A 17 -11.20 6.07 11.12
N GLU A 18 -10.67 7.07 11.82
CA GLU A 18 -10.64 8.47 11.43
C GLU A 18 -9.77 8.67 10.18
N GLU A 19 -8.58 8.06 10.13
CA GLU A 19 -7.71 8.10 8.96
C GLU A 19 -8.31 7.37 7.75
N ILE A 20 -8.95 6.21 7.97
CA ILE A 20 -9.65 5.46 6.92
C ILE A 20 -10.75 6.31 6.30
N GLN A 21 -11.58 6.95 7.12
CA GLN A 21 -12.64 7.82 6.65
C GLN A 21 -12.05 9.02 5.91
N TYR A 22 -11.06 9.70 6.48
CA TYR A 22 -10.40 10.84 5.87
C TYR A 22 -9.81 10.49 4.49
N ALA A 23 -9.13 9.35 4.38
CA ALA A 23 -8.53 8.90 3.13
C ALA A 23 -9.58 8.60 2.05
N GLN A 24 -10.72 8.01 2.43
CA GLN A 24 -11.86 7.82 1.52
C GLN A 24 -12.44 9.16 1.07
N GLU A 25 -12.67 10.10 1.98
CA GLU A 25 -13.16 11.45 1.68
C GLU A 25 -12.22 12.19 0.72
N ARG A 26 -10.90 12.12 0.96
CA ARG A 26 -9.88 12.71 0.07
C ARG A 26 -9.90 12.10 -1.32
N MET A 27 -10.02 10.77 -1.41
CA MET A 27 -10.15 10.09 -2.70
C MET A 27 -11.42 10.52 -3.46
N PHE A 28 -12.57 10.58 -2.79
CA PHE A 28 -13.81 11.08 -3.40
C PHE A 28 -13.71 12.55 -3.80
N GLN A 29 -13.06 13.38 -2.99
CA GLN A 29 -12.84 14.79 -3.32
C GLN A 29 -12.00 14.93 -4.60
N GLU A 30 -10.92 14.17 -4.73
CA GLU A 30 -10.10 14.20 -5.94
C GLU A 30 -10.87 13.75 -7.17
N ILE A 31 -11.66 12.67 -7.06
CA ILE A 31 -12.36 12.10 -8.21
C ILE A 31 -13.59 12.95 -8.57
N ILE A 32 -14.46 13.23 -7.61
CA ILE A 32 -15.78 13.81 -7.84
C ILE A 32 -15.73 15.34 -7.93
N LEU A 33 -15.03 16.00 -7.00
CA LEU A 33 -15.00 17.47 -6.95
C LEU A 33 -13.94 18.04 -7.90
N ASN A 34 -12.75 17.45 -7.94
CA ASN A 34 -11.63 17.96 -8.74
C ASN A 34 -11.57 17.36 -10.15
N GLY A 35 -12.29 16.25 -10.40
CA GLY A 35 -12.26 15.53 -11.68
C GLY A 35 -10.91 14.87 -11.96
N ASN A 36 -10.12 14.56 -10.92
CA ASN A 36 -8.82 13.93 -11.06
C ASN A 36 -8.95 12.40 -11.12
N GLN A 37 -7.88 11.76 -11.58
CA GLN A 37 -7.73 10.31 -11.54
C GLN A 37 -6.81 9.95 -10.39
N VAL A 38 -7.20 8.97 -9.58
CA VAL A 38 -6.38 8.47 -8.47
C VAL A 38 -5.58 7.27 -8.95
N ILE A 39 -4.26 7.32 -8.78
CA ILE A 39 -3.35 6.24 -9.13
C ILE A 39 -2.96 5.49 -7.86
N LEU A 40 -3.30 4.20 -7.80
CA LEU A 40 -2.92 3.29 -6.72
C LEU A 40 -1.71 2.47 -7.12
N THR A 41 -0.89 2.10 -6.14
CA THR A 41 0.15 1.09 -6.34
C THR A 41 -0.37 -0.32 -6.09
N MET A 42 0.35 -1.33 -6.58
CA MET A 42 0.03 -2.73 -6.29
C MET A 42 0.02 -3.03 -4.78
N ASN A 43 0.88 -2.37 -4.00
CA ASN A 43 0.90 -2.54 -2.54
C ASN A 43 -0.35 -1.94 -1.88
N GLN A 44 -0.81 -0.76 -2.32
CA GLN A 44 -2.03 -0.16 -1.78
C GLN A 44 -3.27 -1.03 -2.02
N LEU A 45 -3.34 -1.79 -3.12
CA LEU A 45 -4.42 -2.76 -3.34
C LEU A 45 -4.46 -3.88 -2.29
N ALA A 46 -3.35 -4.15 -1.62
CA ALA A 46 -3.18 -5.26 -0.68
C ALA A 46 -3.19 -4.80 0.79
N ASP A 47 -2.70 -3.58 1.04
CA ASP A 47 -2.38 -3.10 2.40
C ASP A 47 -3.11 -1.79 2.78
N SER A 48 -3.72 -1.06 1.83
CA SER A 48 -4.43 0.18 2.17
C SER A 48 -5.77 -0.11 2.86
N ARG A 49 -5.87 0.19 4.16
CA ARG A 49 -7.10 -0.02 4.93
C ARG A 49 -8.28 0.80 4.39
N ALA A 50 -8.03 2.01 3.91
CA ALA A 50 -9.05 2.85 3.28
C ALA A 50 -9.65 2.21 2.02
N PHE A 51 -8.80 1.65 1.15
CA PHE A 51 -9.23 0.92 -0.05
C PHE A 51 -9.98 -0.36 0.32
N LEU A 52 -9.43 -1.16 1.24
CA LEU A 52 -10.02 -2.45 1.61
C LEU A 52 -11.35 -2.27 2.33
N ALA A 53 -11.47 -1.27 3.21
CA ALA A 53 -12.73 -0.94 3.89
C ALA A 53 -13.83 -0.51 2.91
N ALA A 54 -13.47 0.16 1.80
CA ALA A 54 -14.44 0.53 0.76
C ALA A 54 -15.01 -0.69 0.04
N ILE A 55 -14.23 -1.78 -0.07
CA ILE A 55 -14.64 -3.06 -0.67
C ILE A 55 -15.43 -3.92 0.32
N GLU A 56 -15.05 -3.89 1.59
CA GLU A 56 -15.69 -4.63 2.68
C GLU A 56 -17.11 -4.15 2.96
N ASN A 57 -17.30 -2.83 3.00
CA ASN A 57 -18.61 -2.26 3.28
C ASN A 57 -19.54 -2.33 2.06
N GLU A 58 -20.67 -3.03 2.21
CA GLU A 58 -21.65 -3.25 1.12
C GLU A 58 -22.21 -1.93 0.57
N ASN A 59 -22.36 -0.92 1.43
CA ASN A 59 -22.94 0.37 1.06
C ASN A 59 -21.97 1.21 0.21
N THR A 60 -20.66 0.95 0.31
CA THR A 60 -19.63 1.69 -0.42
C THR A 60 -19.08 0.90 -1.60
N PHE A 61 -19.23 -0.43 -1.61
CA PHE A 61 -18.64 -1.29 -2.63
C PHE A 61 -19.11 -0.93 -4.04
N GLU A 62 -20.42 -0.86 -4.29
CA GLU A 62 -20.95 -0.61 -5.64
C GLU A 62 -20.47 0.74 -6.21
N PRO A 63 -20.62 1.89 -5.52
CA PRO A 63 -20.06 3.15 -5.99
C PRO A 63 -18.55 3.06 -6.23
N PHE A 64 -17.80 2.43 -5.33
CA PHE A 64 -16.35 2.29 -5.45
C PHE A 64 -15.95 1.43 -6.67
N PHE A 65 -16.67 0.34 -6.89
CA PHE A 65 -16.47 -0.57 -8.00
C PHE A 65 -16.76 0.09 -9.35
N GLU A 66 -17.81 0.92 -9.43
CA GLU A 66 -18.09 1.75 -10.61
C GLU A 66 -16.93 2.69 -10.93
N LEU A 67 -16.33 3.36 -9.93
CA LEU A 67 -15.16 4.22 -10.14
C LEU A 67 -13.95 3.44 -10.70
N CYS A 68 -13.76 2.19 -10.27
CA CYS A 68 -12.75 1.30 -10.85
C CYS A 68 -13.05 0.98 -12.32
N GLN A 69 -14.31 0.67 -12.65
CA GLN A 69 -14.75 0.36 -14.02
C GLN A 69 -14.71 1.57 -14.95
N MET A 70 -14.93 2.78 -14.43
CA MET A 70 -14.82 4.03 -15.19
C MET A 70 -13.36 4.42 -15.50
N GLY A 71 -12.37 3.76 -14.88
CA GLY A 71 -10.96 4.06 -15.09
C GLY A 71 -10.52 5.38 -14.44
N VAL A 72 -11.29 5.93 -13.50
CA VAL A 72 -10.89 7.08 -12.69
C VAL A 72 -9.98 6.66 -11.52
N ILE A 73 -10.10 5.40 -11.09
CA ILE A 73 -9.09 4.72 -10.28
C ILE A 73 -8.22 3.87 -11.20
N ARG A 74 -6.91 4.10 -11.18
CA ARG A 74 -5.94 3.44 -12.06
C ARG A 74 -4.79 2.87 -11.25
N ILE A 75 -4.12 1.87 -11.79
CA ILE A 75 -3.06 1.11 -11.11
C ILE A 75 -1.73 1.38 -11.78
N SER A 76 -0.74 1.79 -10.99
CA SER A 76 0.65 1.91 -11.41
C SER A 76 1.24 0.54 -11.69
N GLN A 77 1.66 0.30 -12.93
CA GLN A 77 2.30 -0.96 -13.32
C GLN A 77 3.67 -1.11 -12.68
N TYR A 78 3.96 -2.32 -12.18
CA TYR A 78 5.21 -2.62 -11.48
C TYR A 78 6.09 -3.57 -12.30
N GLY A 79 7.15 -3.03 -12.91
CA GLY A 79 8.11 -3.81 -13.68
C GLY A 79 7.45 -4.61 -14.82
N ALA A 80 7.59 -5.93 -14.78
CA ALA A 80 6.98 -6.85 -15.76
C ALA A 80 5.53 -7.25 -15.41
N LEU A 81 5.06 -6.96 -14.19
CA LEU A 81 3.71 -7.29 -13.73
C LEU A 81 2.73 -6.25 -14.25
N ARG A 82 1.87 -6.66 -15.17
CA ARG A 82 1.02 -5.74 -15.93
C ARG A 82 -0.32 -5.46 -15.26
N THR A 83 -0.85 -6.40 -14.48
CA THR A 83 -2.20 -6.31 -13.92
C THR A 83 -2.23 -6.70 -12.45
N PRO A 84 -3.18 -6.17 -11.66
CA PRO A 84 -3.42 -6.60 -10.29
C PRO A 84 -3.59 -8.12 -10.17
N SER A 85 -4.40 -8.74 -11.03
CA SER A 85 -4.62 -10.20 -10.99
C SER A 85 -3.31 -10.97 -11.14
N GLN A 86 -2.42 -10.58 -12.07
CA GLN A 86 -1.10 -11.21 -12.22
C GLN A 86 -0.23 -11.03 -10.96
N TYR A 87 -0.23 -9.82 -10.38
CA TYR A 87 0.53 -9.52 -9.16
C TYR A 87 0.08 -10.42 -8.00
N PHE A 88 -1.23 -10.49 -7.75
CA PHE A 88 -1.80 -11.30 -6.66
C PHE A 88 -1.61 -12.80 -6.88
N GLN A 89 -1.78 -13.30 -8.11
CA GLN A 89 -1.53 -14.71 -8.43
C GLN A 89 -0.07 -15.11 -8.13
N GLY A 90 0.91 -14.32 -8.58
CA GLY A 90 2.32 -14.60 -8.35
C GLY A 90 2.68 -14.65 -6.85
N LYS A 91 2.04 -13.80 -6.06
CA LYS A 91 2.24 -13.72 -4.61
C LYS A 91 1.60 -14.88 -3.87
N ILE A 92 0.37 -15.26 -4.22
CA ILE A 92 -0.27 -16.46 -3.69
C ILE A 92 0.56 -17.72 -4.01
N GLU A 93 1.10 -17.82 -5.22
CA GLU A 93 1.98 -18.93 -5.60
C GLU A 93 3.28 -18.97 -4.78
N GLU A 94 3.86 -17.80 -4.44
CA GLU A 94 5.02 -17.69 -3.56
C GLU A 94 4.71 -18.28 -2.18
N PHE A 95 3.58 -17.90 -1.57
CA PHE A 95 3.13 -18.43 -0.28
C PHE A 95 2.85 -19.93 -0.34
N LEU A 96 2.16 -20.42 -1.37
CA LEU A 96 1.89 -21.85 -1.55
C LEU A 96 3.16 -22.69 -1.76
N LYS A 97 4.23 -22.10 -2.30
CA LYS A 97 5.56 -22.75 -2.40
C LYS A 97 6.28 -22.75 -1.05
N LYS A 98 6.18 -21.66 -0.29
CA LYS A 98 6.78 -21.52 1.05
C LYS A 98 6.11 -22.46 2.06
N ALA A 99 4.78 -22.55 2.09
CA ALA A 99 4.04 -23.44 2.98
C ALA A 99 4.38 -24.94 2.82
N LYS A 100 4.97 -25.34 1.68
CA LYS A 100 5.47 -26.72 1.46
C LYS A 100 6.83 -26.97 2.12
N LYS A 101 7.55 -25.92 2.48
CA LYS A 101 8.80 -25.97 3.23
C LYS A 101 8.43 -25.62 4.67
N THR A 102 8.77 -26.47 5.62
CA THR A 102 8.42 -26.37 7.05
C THR A 102 9.12 -25.19 7.75
N GLU A 103 8.91 -23.97 7.26
CA GLU A 103 9.32 -22.74 7.94
C GLU A 103 8.11 -22.18 8.66
N SER A 104 8.11 -22.37 9.98
CA SER A 104 7.16 -21.77 10.90
C SER A 104 7.47 -20.29 11.05
N GLU A 105 6.85 -19.45 10.22
CA GLU A 105 6.68 -18.04 10.55
C GLU A 105 5.26 -17.84 11.07
N LYS A 106 5.16 -17.27 12.28
CA LYS A 106 3.88 -17.06 12.96
C LYS A 106 3.05 -16.01 12.22
N SER A 107 1.79 -16.35 11.95
CA SER A 107 0.65 -15.41 11.79
C SER A 107 0.86 -14.18 10.91
N ALA A 108 1.45 -14.31 9.72
CA ALA A 108 1.34 -13.27 8.71
C ALA A 108 0.10 -13.51 7.83
N PHE A 109 -0.66 -12.47 7.51
CA PHE A 109 -1.60 -12.54 6.40
C PHE A 109 -0.82 -12.51 5.07
N ILE A 110 -1.42 -12.94 3.95
CA ILE A 110 -0.76 -12.83 2.62
C ILE A 110 -0.32 -11.40 2.29
N TYR A 111 -1.04 -10.45 2.86
CA TYR A 111 -0.75 -9.02 2.93
C TYR A 111 -1.28 -8.52 4.25
N SER A 112 -0.70 -7.45 4.80
CA SER A 112 -1.11 -6.92 6.11
C SER A 112 -2.60 -6.56 6.16
N GLY A 113 -3.20 -6.23 5.00
CA GLY A 113 -4.60 -5.81 4.87
C GLY A 113 -5.62 -6.92 4.57
N VAL A 114 -5.29 -7.93 3.79
CA VAL A 114 -6.24 -8.95 3.30
C VAL A 114 -6.43 -10.06 4.36
N PRO A 115 -7.66 -10.42 4.77
CA PRO A 115 -7.96 -11.34 5.88
C PRO A 115 -7.75 -12.82 5.49
N VAL A 116 -6.63 -13.15 4.86
CA VAL A 116 -6.26 -14.51 4.44
C VAL A 116 -4.88 -14.83 5.00
N ALA A 117 -4.81 -15.82 5.89
CA ALA A 117 -3.54 -16.21 6.50
C ALA A 117 -2.60 -16.83 5.46
N HIS A 118 -1.29 -16.60 5.60
CA HIS A 118 -0.27 -17.11 4.67
C HIS A 118 -0.21 -18.64 4.60
N ASP A 119 -0.70 -19.32 5.64
CA ASP A 119 -0.75 -20.77 5.80
C ASP A 119 -2.13 -21.37 5.50
N ASP A 120 -3.14 -20.56 5.17
CA ASP A 120 -4.47 -21.02 4.75
C ASP A 120 -4.44 -21.53 3.30
N VAL A 121 -3.79 -22.68 3.10
CA VAL A 121 -3.56 -23.28 1.78
C VAL A 121 -4.86 -23.51 1.00
N VAL A 122 -5.97 -23.78 1.70
CA VAL A 122 -7.27 -24.01 1.06
C VAL A 122 -7.81 -22.70 0.48
N MET A 123 -7.91 -21.64 1.29
CA MET A 123 -8.35 -20.32 0.82
C MET A 123 -7.43 -19.78 -0.28
N LEU A 124 -6.12 -19.92 -0.12
CA LEU A 124 -5.14 -19.47 -1.11
C LEU A 124 -5.30 -20.16 -2.46
N ARG A 125 -5.56 -21.46 -2.46
CA ARG A 125 -5.85 -22.19 -3.70
C ARG A 125 -7.15 -21.71 -4.33
N GLN A 126 -8.19 -21.46 -3.54
CA GLN A 126 -9.46 -20.99 -4.08
C GLN A 126 -9.36 -19.58 -4.66
N LEU A 127 -8.65 -18.66 -4.00
CA LEU A 127 -8.36 -17.33 -4.54
C LEU A 127 -7.54 -17.40 -5.83
N LEU A 128 -6.55 -18.30 -5.90
CA LEU A 128 -5.77 -18.52 -7.10
C LEU A 128 -6.65 -19.05 -8.25
N THR A 129 -7.57 -19.97 -7.96
CA THR A 129 -8.58 -20.46 -8.92
C THR A 129 -9.47 -19.31 -9.40
N ALA A 130 -10.04 -18.54 -8.47
CA ALA A 130 -10.92 -17.42 -8.78
C ALA A 130 -10.26 -16.39 -9.69
N LEU A 131 -9.00 -16.02 -9.41
CA LEU A 131 -8.23 -15.06 -10.22
C LEU A 131 -7.83 -15.63 -11.59
N ARG A 132 -7.44 -16.91 -11.67
CA ARG A 132 -6.99 -17.56 -12.93
C ARG A 132 -8.14 -17.78 -13.90
N TYR A 133 -9.28 -18.21 -13.39
CA TYR A 133 -10.45 -18.53 -14.20
C TYR A 133 -11.46 -17.38 -14.27
N SER A 134 -11.15 -16.23 -13.64
CA SER A 134 -12.04 -15.07 -13.57
C SER A 134 -13.42 -15.42 -13.02
N ASP A 135 -13.45 -16.31 -12.03
CA ASP A 135 -14.67 -16.82 -11.39
C ASP A 135 -14.61 -16.55 -9.88
N PRO A 136 -14.99 -15.34 -9.43
CA PRO A 136 -15.05 -15.01 -8.00
C PRO A 136 -16.03 -15.91 -7.24
N GLU A 137 -17.11 -16.34 -7.88
CA GLU A 137 -18.21 -17.04 -7.19
C GLU A 137 -17.80 -18.44 -6.74
N CYS A 138 -16.75 -19.04 -7.32
CA CYS A 138 -16.18 -20.29 -6.81
C CYS A 138 -15.73 -20.18 -5.33
N LEU A 139 -15.49 -18.99 -4.79
CA LEU A 139 -15.21 -18.82 -3.36
C LEU A 139 -16.36 -19.29 -2.45
N ARG A 140 -17.61 -19.27 -2.95
CA ARG A 140 -18.78 -19.78 -2.21
C ARG A 140 -18.73 -21.29 -1.98
N GLU A 141 -17.91 -22.02 -2.71
CA GLU A 141 -17.68 -23.46 -2.47
C GLU A 141 -17.00 -23.73 -1.12
N LEU A 142 -16.36 -22.71 -0.52
CA LEU A 142 -15.77 -22.80 0.81
C LEU A 142 -16.81 -22.62 1.93
N SER A 143 -18.01 -22.13 1.62
CA SER A 143 -19.10 -21.99 2.59
C SER A 143 -19.47 -23.37 3.13
N GLY A 144 -19.40 -23.55 4.44
CA GLY A 144 -19.67 -24.82 5.12
C GLY A 144 -18.51 -25.81 5.13
N TYR A 145 -17.34 -25.48 4.57
CA TYR A 145 -16.13 -26.33 4.71
C TYR A 145 -15.55 -26.26 6.12
N ASN A 146 -15.54 -25.05 6.71
CA ASN A 146 -15.19 -24.79 8.11
C ASN A 146 -15.77 -23.44 8.52
N GLU A 147 -16.93 -23.45 9.19
CA GLU A 147 -17.68 -22.24 9.56
C GLU A 147 -16.88 -21.28 10.46
N GLU A 148 -15.94 -21.80 11.27
CA GLU A 148 -15.07 -20.95 12.10
C GLU A 148 -14.06 -20.15 11.27
N ASN A 149 -13.62 -20.68 10.12
CA ASN A 149 -12.56 -20.08 9.30
C ASN A 149 -13.09 -19.34 8.04
N TYR A 150 -14.29 -19.69 7.58
CA TYR A 150 -14.90 -19.22 6.32
C TYR A 150 -16.32 -18.70 6.55
N SER A 151 -16.47 -17.64 7.34
CA SER A 151 -17.75 -16.97 7.51
C SER A 151 -18.28 -16.41 6.18
N GLU A 152 -19.61 -16.32 6.06
CA GLU A 152 -20.27 -15.78 4.87
C GLU A 152 -19.80 -14.34 4.55
N GLU A 153 -19.64 -13.51 5.58
CA GLU A 153 -19.11 -12.14 5.46
C GLU A 153 -17.70 -12.11 4.86
N LYS A 154 -16.80 -12.99 5.33
CA LYS A 154 -15.43 -13.09 4.82
C LYS A 154 -15.42 -13.56 3.36
N ILE A 155 -16.26 -14.53 3.01
CA ILE A 155 -16.38 -15.02 1.63
C ILE A 155 -16.90 -13.91 0.71
N GLU A 156 -17.94 -13.20 1.12
CA GLU A 156 -18.52 -12.12 0.33
C GLU A 156 -17.53 -10.96 0.13
N TYR A 157 -16.80 -10.58 1.18
CA TYR A 157 -15.70 -9.63 1.07
C TYR A 157 -14.64 -10.08 0.04
N LEU A 158 -14.19 -11.33 0.09
CA LEU A 158 -13.19 -11.85 -0.84
C LEU A 158 -13.72 -11.93 -2.28
N ILE A 159 -15.01 -12.21 -2.47
CA ILE A 159 -15.67 -12.15 -3.78
C ILE A 159 -15.60 -10.73 -4.34
N ARG A 160 -16.00 -9.72 -3.56
CA ARG A 160 -15.90 -8.30 -3.95
C ARG A 160 -14.46 -7.89 -4.24
N TYR A 161 -13.53 -8.34 -3.43
CA TYR A 161 -12.11 -8.08 -3.61
C TYR A 161 -11.58 -8.65 -4.95
N VAL A 162 -11.86 -9.93 -5.24
CA VAL A 162 -11.49 -10.55 -6.52
C VAL A 162 -12.17 -9.86 -7.69
N LYS A 163 -13.46 -9.50 -7.59
CA LYS A 163 -14.19 -8.71 -8.61
C LYS A 163 -13.46 -7.41 -8.91
N THR A 164 -13.06 -6.65 -7.89
CA THR A 164 -12.32 -5.39 -8.05
C THR A 164 -10.97 -5.61 -8.71
N LEU A 165 -10.18 -6.61 -8.28
CA LEU A 165 -8.89 -6.93 -8.90
C LEU A 165 -9.03 -7.28 -10.38
N LEU A 166 -10.06 -8.07 -10.74
CA LEU A 166 -10.35 -8.43 -12.13
C LEU A 166 -10.78 -7.23 -12.95
N ALA A 167 -11.68 -6.38 -12.44
CA ALA A 167 -12.12 -5.17 -13.12
C ALA A 167 -10.94 -4.23 -13.44
N LEU A 168 -10.06 -4.01 -12.47
CA LEU A 168 -8.84 -3.22 -12.64
C LEU A 168 -7.82 -3.88 -13.59
N SER A 169 -7.87 -5.21 -13.75
CA SER A 169 -6.95 -5.97 -14.61
C SER A 169 -7.37 -6.01 -16.07
N VAL A 170 -8.67 -6.00 -16.34
CA VAL A 170 -9.23 -6.11 -17.70
C VAL A 170 -9.41 -4.75 -18.35
N ASN A 171 -9.70 -3.72 -17.56
CA ASN A 171 -9.92 -2.38 -18.08
C ASN A 171 -8.59 -1.71 -18.48
N ALA A 172 -8.39 -1.49 -19.77
CA ALA A 172 -7.20 -0.82 -20.30
C ALA A 172 -7.03 0.60 -19.74
N PHE A 173 -8.13 1.28 -19.37
CA PHE A 173 -8.09 2.62 -18.78
C PHE A 173 -7.63 2.59 -17.31
N SER A 174 -7.80 1.46 -16.62
CA SER A 174 -7.38 1.27 -15.23
C SER A 174 -5.88 1.02 -15.09
N LEU A 175 -5.09 1.00 -16.17
CA LEU A 175 -3.64 0.81 -16.09
C LEU A 175 -2.90 2.13 -16.32
N ASN A 176 -1.94 2.43 -15.44
CA ASN A 176 -0.99 3.52 -15.59
C ASN A 176 0.38 2.93 -15.98
N PRO A 177 0.99 3.36 -17.09
CA PRO A 177 2.20 2.72 -17.63
C PRO A 177 3.38 2.82 -16.65
N PRO A 178 4.36 1.90 -16.75
CA PRO A 178 5.51 1.91 -15.86
C PRO A 178 6.40 3.12 -16.15
N LYS A 179 6.94 3.74 -15.10
CA LYS A 179 7.96 4.78 -15.24
C LYS A 179 9.27 4.14 -15.72
N LYS A 180 9.76 4.59 -16.88
CA LYS A 180 10.96 4.05 -17.54
C LYS A 180 12.28 4.70 -17.07
N VAL A 181 12.19 5.83 -16.40
CA VAL A 181 13.34 6.59 -15.90
C VAL A 181 13.73 6.04 -14.55
N LYS A 182 15.05 6.00 -14.25
CA LYS A 182 15.56 5.59 -12.94
C LYS A 182 14.91 6.46 -11.84
N GLN A 183 14.30 5.79 -10.86
CA GLN A 183 13.71 6.42 -9.68
C GLN A 183 14.77 6.60 -8.59
N LYS A 184 14.58 7.61 -7.75
CA LYS A 184 15.31 7.70 -6.49
C LYS A 184 14.87 6.59 -5.54
N LYS A 185 15.82 6.06 -4.79
CA LYS A 185 15.64 5.07 -3.74
C LYS A 185 15.18 5.72 -2.42
N LEU A 186 14.70 4.90 -1.48
CA LEU A 186 14.27 5.36 -0.16
C LEU A 186 15.44 6.00 0.60
N THR A 187 16.60 5.37 0.55
CA THR A 187 17.84 5.88 1.16
C THR A 187 18.29 7.21 0.55
N GLU A 188 18.10 7.41 -0.77
CA GLU A 188 18.39 8.69 -1.43
C GLU A 188 17.48 9.81 -0.90
N TYR A 189 16.18 9.55 -0.73
CA TYR A 189 15.26 10.52 -0.12
C TYR A 189 15.60 10.82 1.35
N LEU A 190 15.97 9.80 2.13
CA LEU A 190 16.43 10.00 3.51
C LEU A 190 17.63 10.95 3.57
N HIS A 191 18.63 10.75 2.71
CA HIS A 191 19.87 11.52 2.74
C HIS A 191 19.70 12.93 2.21
N GLU A 192 18.94 13.10 1.12
CA GLU A 192 18.83 14.39 0.43
C GLU A 192 17.75 15.31 1.01
N ILE A 193 16.66 14.73 1.54
CA ILE A 193 15.48 15.46 2.01
C ILE A 193 15.36 15.40 3.53
N ALA A 194 15.34 14.21 4.13
CA ALA A 194 15.04 14.10 5.56
C ALA A 194 16.19 14.54 6.46
N TYR A 195 17.39 13.99 6.29
CA TYR A 195 18.52 14.23 7.20
C TYR A 195 18.89 15.70 7.39
N PRO A 196 18.82 16.58 6.37
CA PRO A 196 19.08 18.01 6.57
C PRO A 196 18.00 18.74 7.39
N LEU A 197 16.79 18.17 7.50
CA LEU A 197 15.59 18.82 8.06
C LEU A 197 15.13 18.21 9.38
N THR A 198 15.69 17.06 9.76
CA THR A 198 15.35 16.31 10.98
C THR A 198 16.41 16.53 12.06
N ASP A 199 16.02 16.43 13.34
CA ASP A 199 16.95 16.56 14.45
C ASP A 199 18.01 15.45 14.48
N GLN A 200 19.17 15.79 15.05
CA GLN A 200 20.37 14.94 15.02
C GLN A 200 20.14 13.56 15.64
N ASP A 201 19.40 13.45 16.74
CA ASP A 201 19.17 12.18 17.44
C ASP A 201 18.40 11.20 16.55
N THR A 202 17.34 11.69 15.90
CA THR A 202 16.53 10.92 14.95
C THR A 202 17.34 10.49 13.72
N VAL A 203 18.19 11.39 13.19
CA VAL A 203 19.09 11.06 12.07
C VAL A 203 20.10 9.97 12.46
N GLU A 204 20.62 10.00 13.69
CA GLU A 204 21.54 8.97 14.18
C GLU A 204 20.89 7.60 14.33
N ILE A 205 19.62 7.55 14.77
CA ILE A 205 18.82 6.32 14.76
C ILE A 205 18.70 5.80 13.34
N LEU A 206 18.20 6.61 12.40
CA LEU A 206 17.98 6.20 11.01
C LEU A 206 19.26 5.71 10.33
N LYS A 207 20.40 6.38 10.52
CA LYS A 207 21.70 5.95 9.97
C LYS A 207 22.17 4.61 10.54
N ARG A 208 21.90 4.36 11.83
CA ARG A 208 22.24 3.08 12.47
C ARG A 208 21.41 1.94 11.88
N VAL A 209 20.10 2.16 11.73
CA VAL A 209 19.20 1.18 11.09
C VAL A 209 19.61 0.94 9.64
N GLU A 210 19.89 2.00 8.87
CA GLU A 210 20.32 1.90 7.48
C GLU A 210 21.55 1.01 7.32
N LYS A 211 22.56 1.20 8.17
CA LYS A 211 23.81 0.45 8.14
C LYS A 211 23.57 -1.04 8.34
N ASP A 212 22.73 -1.39 9.31
CA ASP A 212 22.40 -2.79 9.62
C ASP A 212 21.57 -3.43 8.50
N LEU A 213 20.60 -2.72 7.94
CA LEU A 213 19.78 -3.20 6.83
C LEU A 213 20.56 -3.31 5.52
N SER A 214 21.50 -2.39 5.28
CA SER A 214 22.37 -2.40 4.10
C SER A 214 23.27 -3.63 4.06
N SER A 215 23.68 -4.15 5.22
CA SER A 215 24.44 -5.40 5.31
C SER A 215 23.65 -6.64 4.82
N GLN A 216 22.32 -6.53 4.76
CA GLN A 216 21.39 -7.57 4.32
C GLN A 216 20.73 -7.26 2.97
N ASP A 217 21.11 -6.16 2.32
CA ASP A 217 20.45 -5.63 1.11
C ASP A 217 18.93 -5.39 1.30
N ARG A 218 18.56 -4.87 2.49
CA ARG A 218 17.17 -4.63 2.90
C ARG A 218 16.80 -3.17 3.17
N GLN A 219 17.75 -2.26 2.98
CA GLN A 219 17.61 -0.82 3.26
C GLN A 219 16.57 -0.12 2.38
N GLU A 220 16.11 -0.74 1.29
CA GLU A 220 15.04 -0.18 0.44
C GLU A 220 13.65 -0.72 0.79
N TYR A 221 13.54 -1.69 1.72
CA TYR A 221 12.26 -2.26 2.13
C TYR A 221 11.77 -1.59 3.41
N ARG A 222 10.80 -0.66 3.30
CA ARG A 222 10.18 0.02 4.45
C ARG A 222 9.76 -0.94 5.57
N SER A 223 9.18 -2.09 5.24
CA SER A 223 8.80 -3.09 6.24
C SER A 223 9.98 -3.61 7.07
N ALA A 224 11.18 -3.71 6.49
CA ALA A 224 12.38 -4.12 7.22
C ALA A 224 12.82 -3.03 8.22
N TRP A 225 12.65 -1.76 7.88
CA TRP A 225 12.86 -0.65 8.80
C TRP A 225 11.86 -0.66 9.95
N HIS A 226 10.56 -0.83 9.66
CA HIS A 226 9.51 -0.93 10.68
C HIS A 226 9.80 -2.04 11.69
N ILE A 227 10.13 -3.25 11.21
CA ILE A 227 10.49 -4.37 12.08
C ILE A 227 11.69 -4.00 12.95
N TYR A 228 12.74 -3.42 12.36
CA TYR A 228 13.93 -3.05 13.11
C TYR A 228 13.63 -1.98 14.17
N LEU A 229 12.96 -0.90 13.79
CA LEU A 229 12.63 0.21 14.69
C LEU A 229 11.80 -0.29 15.86
N HIS A 230 10.76 -1.08 15.61
CA HIS A 230 9.88 -1.61 16.64
C HIS A 230 10.58 -2.63 17.58
N GLU A 231 11.48 -3.46 17.06
CA GLU A 231 12.16 -4.50 17.85
C GLU A 231 13.35 -3.96 18.66
N LYS A 232 14.08 -2.98 18.12
CA LYS A 232 15.41 -2.60 18.64
C LYS A 232 15.51 -1.16 19.15
N GLU A 233 14.64 -0.27 18.70
CA GLU A 233 14.60 1.12 19.15
C GLU A 233 13.29 1.34 19.93
N LYS A 234 13.26 2.28 20.88
CA LYS A 234 12.05 2.54 21.68
C LYS A 234 11.95 4.02 22.05
N GLY A 235 10.71 4.46 22.23
CA GLY A 235 10.36 5.80 22.69
C GLY A 235 10.08 6.76 21.54
N GLU A 236 9.73 7.98 21.92
CA GLU A 236 9.24 9.05 21.03
C GLU A 236 10.15 9.30 19.81
N LYS A 237 11.47 9.20 19.97
CA LYS A 237 12.42 9.38 18.87
C LYS A 237 12.38 8.25 17.84
N ALA A 238 12.07 7.03 18.26
CA ALA A 238 11.88 5.91 17.33
C ALA A 238 10.57 6.07 16.54
N GLU A 239 9.49 6.50 17.20
CA GLU A 239 8.20 6.80 16.55
C GLU A 239 8.34 7.96 15.57
N TYR A 240 9.08 9.00 15.93
CA TYR A 240 9.37 10.11 15.04
C TYR A 240 10.28 9.70 13.86
N ALA A 241 11.26 8.82 14.08
CA ALA A 241 12.07 8.22 13.01
C ALA A 241 11.21 7.40 12.03
N GLU A 242 10.23 6.66 12.54
CA GLU A 242 9.25 5.91 11.75
C GLU A 242 8.39 6.86 10.89
N ALA A 243 7.90 7.95 11.45
CA ALA A 243 7.13 8.94 10.70
C ALA A 243 7.96 9.62 9.59
N VAL A 244 9.23 9.94 9.86
CA VAL A 244 10.19 10.48 8.87
C VAL A 244 10.43 9.50 7.72
N LEU A 245 10.62 8.21 8.05
CA LEU A 245 10.78 7.13 7.09
C LEU A 245 9.54 7.00 6.20
N ASP A 246 8.35 7.06 6.79
CA ASP A 246 7.07 6.91 6.10
C ASP A 246 6.81 8.03 5.10
N LEU A 247 7.15 9.27 5.46
CA LEU A 247 7.14 10.40 4.53
C LEU A 247 8.12 10.18 3.36
N CYS A 248 9.33 9.69 3.62
CA CYS A 248 10.30 9.38 2.57
C CYS A 248 9.84 8.24 1.65
N TYR A 249 9.18 7.22 2.21
CA TYR A 249 8.59 6.14 1.43
C TYR A 249 7.47 6.64 0.52
N ASN A 250 6.63 7.55 1.01
CA ASN A 250 5.61 8.19 0.21
C ASN A 250 6.20 8.99 -0.95
N LEU A 251 7.25 9.78 -0.70
CA LEU A 251 8.00 10.48 -1.76
C LEU A 251 8.61 9.52 -2.78
N THR A 252 9.21 8.42 -2.30
CA THR A 252 9.78 7.35 -3.16
C THR A 252 8.71 6.72 -4.04
N THR A 253 7.55 6.45 -3.46
CA THR A 253 6.43 5.83 -4.15
C THR A 253 5.84 6.78 -5.18
N GLU A 254 5.60 8.04 -4.81
CA GLU A 254 5.13 9.08 -5.73
C GLU A 254 6.10 9.25 -6.91
N ASP A 255 7.40 9.32 -6.65
CA ASP A 255 8.39 9.42 -7.72
C ASP A 255 8.42 8.15 -8.60
N SER A 256 8.02 7.00 -8.10
CA SER A 256 7.96 5.78 -8.92
C SER A 256 6.83 5.78 -9.96
N ILE A 257 5.80 6.62 -9.77
CA ILE A 257 4.60 6.61 -10.60
C ILE A 257 4.79 7.53 -11.82
N TYR A 258 4.43 7.02 -13.00
CA TYR A 258 4.52 7.78 -14.24
C TYR A 258 3.38 8.78 -14.39
N GLY A 259 3.69 10.00 -14.81
CA GLY A 259 2.71 10.95 -15.34
C GLY A 259 1.73 11.55 -14.32
N ILE A 260 2.09 11.56 -13.03
CA ILE A 260 1.25 12.14 -11.98
C ILE A 260 1.64 13.59 -11.67
N SER A 261 0.66 14.35 -11.17
CA SER A 261 0.88 15.62 -10.49
C SER A 261 1.39 15.33 -9.09
N LYS A 262 2.60 15.79 -8.81
CA LYS A 262 3.24 15.60 -7.51
C LYS A 262 2.81 16.65 -6.49
N HIS A 263 3.07 16.36 -5.22
CA HIS A 263 2.89 17.30 -4.10
C HIS A 263 3.93 18.43 -4.06
N TYR A 264 5.05 18.25 -4.76
CA TYR A 264 6.15 19.20 -4.88
C TYR A 264 6.56 19.38 -6.35
N ASP A 265 7.31 20.44 -6.65
CA ASP A 265 7.89 20.62 -7.98
C ASP A 265 9.07 19.65 -8.19
N PRO A 266 9.00 18.69 -9.12
CA PRO A 266 10.10 17.75 -9.36
C PRO A 266 11.38 18.40 -9.91
N GLU A 267 11.31 19.61 -10.44
CA GLU A 267 12.47 20.35 -10.95
C GLU A 267 13.14 21.19 -9.85
N ASP A 268 12.51 21.33 -8.68
CA ASP A 268 13.01 22.09 -7.54
C ASP A 268 13.07 21.24 -6.26
N ILE A 269 14.29 20.88 -5.87
CA ILE A 269 14.53 20.12 -4.64
C ILE A 269 14.10 20.89 -3.39
N GLU A 270 14.14 22.23 -3.40
CA GLU A 270 13.72 23.03 -2.26
C GLU A 270 12.20 22.97 -2.09
N SER A 271 11.42 22.95 -3.17
CA SER A 271 9.98 22.67 -3.11
C SER A 271 9.68 21.34 -2.39
N CYS A 272 10.46 20.28 -2.67
CA CYS A 272 10.32 19.00 -1.97
C CYS A 272 10.68 19.10 -0.48
N ARG A 273 11.72 19.86 -0.14
CA ARG A 273 12.16 20.09 1.24
C ARG A 273 11.15 20.92 2.04
N GLU A 274 10.60 21.96 1.44
CA GLU A 274 9.55 22.79 2.04
C GLU A 274 8.29 21.94 2.31
N TRP A 275 7.84 21.16 1.32
CA TRP A 275 6.72 20.25 1.50
C TRP A 275 6.97 19.27 2.65
N PHE A 276 8.14 18.62 2.66
CA PHE A 276 8.52 17.65 3.69
C PHE A 276 8.56 18.28 5.08
N LYS A 277 9.14 19.47 5.20
CA LYS A 277 9.20 20.22 6.45
C LYS A 277 7.80 20.55 6.98
N MET A 278 6.88 20.98 6.12
CA MET A 278 5.49 21.24 6.52
C MET A 278 4.79 19.99 7.06
N GLN A 279 5.05 18.82 6.46
CA GLN A 279 4.47 17.56 6.97
C GLN A 279 5.04 17.19 8.34
N ILE A 280 6.36 17.35 8.52
CA ILE A 280 7.01 17.10 9.82
C ILE A 280 6.48 18.05 10.90
N GLU A 281 6.36 19.34 10.60
CA GLU A 281 5.84 20.32 11.56
C GLU A 281 4.39 20.01 11.95
N GLY A 282 3.57 19.49 11.02
CA GLY A 282 2.24 18.98 11.30
C GLY A 282 2.24 17.81 12.29
N LEU A 283 3.14 16.84 12.11
CA LEU A 283 3.30 15.70 13.02
C LEU A 283 3.70 16.12 14.44
N LEU A 284 4.52 17.18 14.56
CA LEU A 284 4.93 17.74 15.85
C LEU A 284 3.83 18.62 16.48
N GLY A 285 2.98 19.24 15.67
CA GLY A 285 1.88 20.11 16.12
C GLY A 285 0.62 19.36 16.56
N GLU A 286 0.40 18.14 16.05
CA GLU A 286 -0.76 17.30 16.40
C GLU A 286 -0.54 16.37 17.60
N GLY A 287 0.61 16.46 18.27
CA GLY A 287 0.82 15.81 19.58
C GLY A 287 1.14 14.32 19.50
N TYR A 288 2.25 13.96 18.85
CA TYR A 288 2.96 12.71 19.17
C TYR A 288 3.71 12.77 20.53
N CYS A 289 3.60 13.87 21.28
CA CYS A 289 3.99 13.96 22.69
C CYS A 289 2.76 13.83 23.60
N SER A 290 2.34 12.60 23.91
CA SER A 290 1.59 12.32 25.14
C SER A 290 1.75 10.88 25.60
#